data_AF-A0A843BYP7-F1
#
_entry.id   AF-A0A843BYP7-F1
#
_cell.length_a   1.000
_cell.length_b   1.000
_cell.length_c   1.000
_cell.angle_alpha   90.00
_cell.angle_beta   90.00
_cell.angle_gamma   90.00
#
_symmetry.space_group_name_H-M   'P 1'
#
loop_
_entity.id
_entity.type
_entity.pdbx_description
1 polymer ?
#
loop_
_entity_poly.entity_id
_entity_poly.type
_entity_poly.pdbx_seq_one_letter_code
_entity_poly.pdbx_strand_id
1 'polypeptide(L)' 'MRELLNLAFRILTCIAIFIGVTFFVAWLLESRIFFSLFIGIPVGVIGALAAFAIMTRYHAKK' A
#
# COMPACT_ATOMS: atom_id res chain seq x y z
N MET A 1 -13.94 19.15 -7.71
CA MET A 1 -13.02 18.48 -8.67
C MET A 1 -11.62 18.24 -8.11
N ARG A 2 -10.92 19.26 -7.61
CA ARG A 2 -9.54 19.12 -7.12
C ARG A 2 -9.40 18.15 -5.93
N GLU A 3 -10.33 18.22 -4.97
CA GLU A 3 -10.46 17.29 -3.84
C GLU A 3 -10.64 15.82 -4.28
N LEU A 4 -11.56 15.56 -5.22
CA LEU A 4 -11.82 14.22 -5.76
C LEU A 4 -10.60 13.64 -6.47
N LEU A 5 -9.89 14.47 -7.24
CA LEU A 5 -8.69 14.06 -7.96
C LEU A 5 -7.54 13.73 -7.00
N ASN A 6 -7.42 14.49 -5.91
CA ASN A 6 -6.43 14.25 -4.86
C ASN A 6 -6.75 12.99 -4.05
N LEU A 7 -8.03 12.75 -3.78
CA LEU A 7 -8.50 11.53 -3.13
C LEU A 7 -8.26 10.31 -4.02
N ALA A 8 -8.55 10.40 -5.32
CA ALA A 8 -8.26 9.36 -6.30
C ALA A 8 -6.74 9.04 -6.35
N PHE A 9 -5.88 10.05 -6.37
CA PHE A 9 -4.43 9.87 -6.32
C PHE A 9 -3.96 9.16 -5.05
N ARG A 10 -4.51 9.50 -3.88
CA ARG A 10 -4.19 8.82 -2.63
C ARG A 10 -4.60 7.35 -2.64
N ILE A 11 -5.81 7.04 -3.11
CA ILE A 11 -6.27 5.65 -3.24
C ILE A 11 -5.35 4.87 -4.21
N LEU A 12 -5.04 5.45 -5.37
CA LEU A 12 -4.18 4.82 -6.36
C LEU A 12 -2.79 4.51 -5.78
N THR A 13 -2.23 5.44 -5.00
CA THR A 13 -0.93 5.24 -4.36
C THR A 13 -0.98 4.15 -3.30
N CYS A 14 -2.06 4.06 -2.52
CA CYS A 14 -2.25 2.98 -1.54
C CYS A 14 -2.36 1.61 -2.22
N ILE A 15 -3.11 1.52 -3.32
CA ILE A 15 -3.23 0.29 -4.12
C ILE A 15 -1.86 -0.11 -4.70
N ALA A 16 -1.13 0.84 -5.26
CA ALA A 16 0.21 0.58 -5.82
C ALA A 16 1.18 0.05 -4.75
N ILE A 17 1.14 0.62 -3.53
CA ILE A 17 1.95 0.15 -2.40
C ILE A 17 1.52 -1.25 -1.97
N PHE A 18 0.21 -1.50 -1.85
CA PHE A 18 -0.30 -2.83 -1.49
C PHE A 18 0.17 -3.91 -2.48
N ILE A 19 0.00 -3.65 -3.79
CA ILE A 19 0.40 -4.59 -4.84
C ILE A 19 1.92 -4.76 -4.83
N GLY A 20 2.67 -3.66 -4.79
CA GLY A 20 4.13 -3.68 -4.81
C GLY A 20 4.73 -4.45 -3.63
N VAL A 21 4.23 -4.23 -2.42
CA VAL A 21 4.66 -4.96 -1.22
C VAL A 21 4.27 -6.43 -1.31
N THR A 22 3.05 -6.75 -1.74
CA THR A 22 2.60 -8.14 -1.87
C THR A 22 3.45 -8.91 -2.89
N PHE A 23 3.74 -8.29 -4.05
CA PHE A 23 4.63 -8.87 -5.06
C PHE A 23 6.07 -9.00 -4.56
N PHE A 24 6.57 -8.01 -3.84
CA PHE A 24 7.92 -8.06 -3.27
C PHE A 24 8.06 -9.21 -2.27
N VAL A 25 7.07 -9.39 -1.39
CA VAL A 25 7.04 -10.53 -0.46
C VAL A 25 6.90 -11.85 -1.23
N ALA A 26 6.02 -11.92 -2.24
CA ALA A 26 5.87 -13.06 -3.16
C ALA A 26 7.19 -13.49 -3.80
N TRP A 27 7.97 -12.52 -4.25
CA TRP A 27 9.29 -12.73 -4.81
C TRP A 27 10.31 -13.19 -3.76
N LEU A 28 10.31 -12.56 -2.58
CA LEU A 28 11.23 -12.92 -1.49
C LEU A 28 10.99 -14.34 -0.95
N LEU A 29 9.73 -14.80 -0.96
CA LEU A 29 9.31 -16.13 -0.49
C LEU A 29 8.87 -17.02 -1.68
N GLU A 30 9.52 -16.89 -2.83
CA GLU A 30 9.19 -17.66 -4.04
C GLU A 30 9.16 -19.17 -3.79
N SER A 31 10.04 -19.69 -2.92
CA SER A 31 10.09 -21.11 -2.55
C SER A 31 8.91 -21.58 -1.68
N ARG A 32 8.08 -20.63 -1.19
CA ARG A 32 6.97 -20.83 -0.24
C ARG A 32 5.77 -19.96 -0.62
N ILE A 33 5.33 -20.05 -1.88
CA ILE A 33 4.26 -19.20 -2.46
C ILE A 33 3.02 -19.06 -1.55
N PHE A 34 2.50 -20.16 -1.00
CA PHE A 34 1.33 -20.13 -0.09
C PHE A 34 1.58 -19.34 1.20
N PHE A 35 2.78 -19.46 1.78
CA PHE A 35 3.18 -18.71 2.96
C PHE A 35 3.42 -17.23 2.62
N SER A 36 3.85 -16.99 1.40
CA SER A 36 4.15 -15.66 0.92
C SER A 36 2.92 -14.77 0.77
N LEU A 37 1.80 -15.28 0.26
CA LEU A 37 0.56 -14.50 0.23
C LEU A 37 0.05 -14.22 1.65
N PHE A 38 0.22 -15.19 2.56
CA PHE A 38 -0.22 -15.06 3.95
C PHE A 38 0.51 -13.95 4.70
N ILE A 39 1.77 -13.66 4.35
CA ILE A 39 2.56 -12.55 4.91
C ILE A 39 2.41 -11.29 4.06
N GLY A 40 2.42 -11.43 2.74
CA GLY A 40 2.40 -10.33 1.78
C GLY A 40 1.14 -9.48 1.88
N ILE A 41 -0.04 -10.09 2.03
CA ILE A 41 -1.30 -9.35 2.15
C ILE A 41 -1.33 -8.51 3.44
N PRO A 42 -1.10 -9.06 4.66
CA PRO A 42 -1.05 -8.24 5.88
C PRO A 42 -0.02 -7.12 5.82
N VAL A 43 1.21 -7.42 5.36
CA VAL A 43 2.29 -6.43 5.28
C VAL A 43 1.95 -5.35 4.24
N GLY A 44 1.34 -5.73 3.11
CA GLY A 44 0.84 -4.79 2.11
C GLY A 44 -0.25 -3.88 2.65
N VAL A 45 -1.21 -4.40 3.43
CA VAL A 45 -2.26 -3.60 4.05
C VAL A 45 -1.67 -2.60 5.05
N ILE A 46 -0.74 -3.03 5.90
CA ILE A 46 -0.06 -2.16 6.87
C ILE A 46 0.72 -1.06 6.13
N GLY A 47 1.44 -1.40 5.06
CA GLY A 47 2.16 -0.44 4.22
C GLY A 47 1.24 0.60 3.58
N ALA A 48 0.10 0.15 3.03
CA ALA A 48 -0.90 1.04 2.45
C ALA A 48 -1.52 1.98 3.50
N LEU A 49 -1.85 1.48 4.69
CA LEU A 49 -2.37 2.29 5.80
C LEU A 49 -1.34 3.31 6.30
N ALA A 50 -0.07 2.91 6.42
CA ALA A 50 1.00 3.81 6.82
C ALA A 50 1.19 4.94 5.80
N ALA A 51 1.22 4.61 4.51
CA ALA A 51 1.31 5.60 3.43
C ALA A 51 0.09 6.54 3.41
N PHE A 52 -1.12 5.99 3.59
CA PHE A 52 -2.33 6.77 3.70
C PHE A 52 -2.25 7.75 4.88
N ALA A 53 -1.84 7.29 6.06
CA ALA A 53 -1.71 8.11 7.26
C ALA A 53 -0.66 9.22 7.10
N ILE A 54 0.50 8.91 6.52
CA ILE A 54 1.56 9.89 6.22
C ILE A 54 1.03 10.95 5.27
N MET A 55 0.36 10.56 4.18
CA MET A 55 -0.24 11.51 3.25
C MET A 55 -1.34 12.35 3.91
N THR A 56 -2.19 11.77 4.78
CA THR A 56 -3.21 12.56 5.53
C THR A 56 -2.51 13.63 6.37
N ARG A 57 -1.47 13.24 7.11
CA ARG A 57 -0.76 14.15 8.02
C ARG A 57 0.01 15.22 7.27
N TYR A 58 0.61 14.90 6.13
CA TYR A 58 1.26 15.90 5.27
C TYR A 58 0.26 16.88 4.68
N HIS A 59 -0.95 16.43 4.31
CA HIS A 59 -2.01 17.31 3.83
C HIS A 59 -2.60 18.19 4.93
N ALA A 60 -2.66 17.72 6.18
CA ALA A 60 -3.16 18.49 7.32
C ALA A 60 -2.18 19.54 7.88
N LYS A 61 -0.91 19.49 7.46
CA LYS A 61 0.12 20.48 7.85
C LYS A 61 0.30 21.62 6.84
N LYS A 62 -0.36 21.57 5.69
CA LYS A 62 -0.41 22.64 4.69
C LYS A 62 -1.67 23.47 4.89
#